data_AF-A0A6C0JBK4-F1
#
_entry.id   AF-A0A6C0JBK4-F1
#
_cell.length_a   1.000
_cell.length_b   1.000
_cell.length_c   1.000
_cell.angle_alpha   90.00
_cell.angle_beta   90.00
_cell.angle_gamma   90.00
#
_symmetry.space_group_name_H-M   'P 1'
#
loop_
_entity.id
_entity.type
_entity.pdbx_description
1 polymer ?
#
loop_
_entity_poly.entity_id
_entity_poly.type
_entity_poly.pdbx_seq_one_letter_code
_entity_poly.pdbx_strand_id
1 'polypeptide(L)'
;MKISIMNFKVSKYVIILMSIVFFTFIYFILDDTHFSGVNKVQETIRKNIVEEEIKPTLYKDTEGFRMENSIQDDIEKVNAMENAKIKSENVAEENELSPDQIEPTGLQQLFNRLYFSVSTGSLLGYGDVIPVSNISKLISIVQSGLTIMVIVM
;
A
#
# COMPACT_ATOMS: atom_id res chain seq x y z
N MET A 1 4.54 -38.65 26.36
CA MET A 1 4.97 -37.30 25.94
C MET A 1 4.02 -36.28 26.60
N LYS A 2 4.34 -35.82 27.82
CA LYS A 2 3.56 -34.78 28.50
C LYS A 2 3.98 -33.44 27.90
N ILE A 3 3.13 -32.85 27.07
CA ILE A 3 3.25 -31.44 26.74
C ILE A 3 3.03 -30.69 28.06
N SER A 4 4.13 -30.21 28.64
CA SER A 4 4.13 -29.34 29.80
C SER A 4 3.65 -27.98 29.32
N ILE A 5 2.36 -27.70 29.50
CA ILE A 5 1.82 -26.35 29.29
C ILE A 5 2.40 -25.50 30.41
N MET A 6 3.49 -24.81 30.09
CA MET A 6 4.20 -23.91 30.98
C MET A 6 3.24 -22.74 31.27
N ASN A 7 2.77 -22.62 32.53
CA ASN A 7 1.95 -21.52 32.99
C ASN A 7 2.78 -20.22 33.01
N PHE A 8 3.04 -19.64 31.84
CA PHE A 8 3.55 -18.28 31.73
C PHE A 8 2.40 -17.32 31.97
N LYS A 9 2.47 -16.57 33.08
CA LYS A 9 1.58 -15.44 33.32
C LYS A 9 2.02 -14.31 32.38
N VAL A 10 1.55 -14.34 31.13
CA VAL A 10 1.86 -13.32 30.12
C VAL A 10 1.04 -12.07 30.43
N SER A 11 1.68 -10.89 30.45
CA SER A 11 0.96 -9.63 30.66
C SER A 11 0.15 -9.25 29.41
N LYS A 12 -0.98 -8.56 29.60
CA LYS A 12 -1.87 -8.13 28.50
C LYS A 12 -1.12 -7.33 27.43
N TYR A 13 -0.21 -6.44 27.85
CA TYR A 13 0.62 -5.65 26.95
C TYR A 13 1.58 -6.51 26.11
N VAL A 14 2.11 -7.61 26.66
CA VAL A 14 2.94 -8.55 25.90
C VAL A 14 2.11 -9.31 24.87
N ILE A 15 0.86 -9.67 25.19
CA ILE A 15 -0.06 -10.30 24.22
C ILE A 15 -0.35 -9.33 23.06
N ILE A 16 -0.62 -8.05 23.35
CA ILE A 16 -0.85 -7.01 22.33
C ILE A 16 0.40 -6.82 21.46
N LEU A 17 1.59 -6.73 22.07
CA LEU A 17 2.84 -6.59 21.34
C LEU A 17 3.09 -7.78 20.40
N MET A 18 2.85 -9.01 20.88
CA MET A 18 2.95 -10.21 20.05
C MET A 18 1.93 -10.22 18.92
N SER A 19 0.71 -9.74 19.17
CA SER A 19 -0.33 -9.58 18.14
C SER A 19 0.12 -8.59 17.05
N ILE A 20 0.70 -7.44 17.42
CA ILE A 20 1.22 -6.45 16.46
C ILE A 20 2.28 -7.08 15.56
N VAL A 21 3.24 -7.81 16.13
CA VAL A 21 4.29 -8.50 15.37
C VAL A 21 3.68 -9.55 14.43
N PHE A 22 2.73 -10.35 14.92
CA PHE A 22 2.04 -11.36 14.11
C PHE A 22 1.27 -10.73 12.93
N PHE A 23 0.47 -9.69 13.18
CA PHE A 23 -0.28 -9.00 12.13
C PHE A 23 0.62 -8.24 11.16
N THR A 24 1.81 -7.79 11.60
CA THR A 24 2.80 -7.18 10.70
C THR A 24 3.20 -8.15 9.59
N PHE A 25 3.47 -9.42 9.95
CA PHE A 25 3.79 -10.44 8.95
C PHE A 25 2.60 -10.77 8.05
N ILE A 26 1.37 -10.80 8.60
CA ILE A 26 0.16 -10.97 7.78
C ILE A 26 0.05 -9.84 6.76
N TYR A 27 0.20 -8.58 7.18
CA TYR A 27 0.13 -7.45 6.26
C TYR A 27 1.31 -7.37 5.30
N PHE A 28 2.45 -7.96 5.63
CA PHE A 28 3.59 -8.03 4.73
C PHE A 28 3.34 -8.98 3.54
N ILE A 29 2.49 -10.00 3.71
CA ILE A 29 2.04 -10.84 2.60
C ILE A 29 1.16 -10.03 1.63
N LEU A 30 0.53 -8.95 2.10
CA LEU A 30 -0.28 -8.06 1.30
C LEU A 30 0.61 -7.01 0.62
N ASP A 31 0.51 -6.93 -0.71
CA ASP A 31 1.17 -5.92 -1.53
C ASP A 31 0.64 -4.50 -1.25
N ASP A 32 1.33 -3.50 -1.79
CA ASP A 32 0.97 -2.10 -1.53
C ASP A 32 -0.38 -1.70 -2.14
N THR A 33 -0.91 -2.44 -3.11
CA THR A 33 -2.24 -2.15 -3.68
C THR A 33 -3.38 -2.28 -2.66
N HIS A 34 -3.13 -2.99 -1.55
CA HIS A 34 -4.08 -3.13 -0.47
C HIS A 34 -4.11 -1.94 0.50
N PHE A 35 -3.15 -1.01 0.42
CA PHE A 35 -3.01 0.10 1.33
C PHE A 35 -2.82 1.43 0.58
N SER A 36 -3.42 2.50 1.07
CA SER A 36 -3.19 3.86 0.54
C SER A 36 -2.44 4.69 1.56
N GLY A 37 -1.73 5.70 1.07
CA GLY A 37 -1.01 6.68 1.88
C GLY A 37 0.38 6.24 2.34
N VAL A 38 0.78 5.02 1.99
CA VAL A 38 2.10 4.45 2.27
C VAL A 38 3.21 5.30 1.63
N ASN A 39 2.95 5.93 0.47
CA ASN A 39 3.87 6.81 -0.25
C ASN A 39 3.14 8.00 -0.92
N LYS A 40 2.43 8.86 -0.18
CA LYS A 40 1.64 9.98 -0.75
C LYS A 40 2.41 10.89 -1.72
N VAL A 41 3.68 11.18 -1.43
CA VAL A 41 4.53 12.04 -2.28
C VAL A 41 4.79 11.36 -3.62
N GLN A 42 5.17 10.09 -3.58
CA GLN A 42 5.40 9.26 -4.76
C GLN A 42 4.11 9.05 -5.58
N GLU A 43 2.99 8.80 -4.90
CA GLU A 43 1.68 8.63 -5.51
C GLU A 43 1.23 9.91 -6.23
N THR A 44 1.51 11.08 -5.63
CA THR A 44 1.22 12.39 -6.22
C THR A 44 2.11 12.67 -7.43
N ILE A 45 3.41 12.39 -7.36
CA ILE A 45 4.35 12.56 -8.49
C ILE A 45 3.94 11.64 -9.65
N ARG A 46 3.70 10.35 -9.37
CA ARG A 46 3.26 9.39 -10.37
C ARG A 46 1.93 9.80 -11.01
N LYS A 47 0.97 10.26 -10.21
CA LYS A 47 -0.31 10.75 -10.71
C LYS A 47 -0.16 11.99 -11.60
N ASN A 48 0.69 12.94 -11.20
CA ASN A 48 0.92 14.16 -11.99
C ASN A 48 1.55 13.85 -13.35
N ILE A 49 2.55 12.96 -13.39
CA ILE A 49 3.22 12.55 -14.64
C ILE A 49 2.25 11.80 -15.56
N VAL A 50 1.46 10.88 -15.00
CA VAL A 50 0.44 10.13 -15.73
C VAL A 50 -0.67 11.05 -16.26
N GLU A 51 -1.13 12.04 -15.49
CA GLU A 51 -2.12 13.02 -15.95
C GLU A 51 -1.57 13.93 -17.07
N GLU A 52 -0.29 14.30 -17.01
CA GLU A 52 0.36 15.16 -18.01
C GLU A 52 0.53 14.46 -19.36
N GLU A 53 0.80 13.15 -19.37
CA GLU A 53 0.94 12.37 -20.61
C GLU A 53 -0.39 11.84 -21.16
N ILE A 54 -1.35 11.47 -20.30
CA ILE A 54 -2.61 10.84 -20.77
C ILE A 54 -3.67 11.87 -21.18
N LYS A 55 -3.76 13.04 -20.53
CA LYS A 55 -4.73 14.09 -20.91
C LYS A 55 -4.65 14.49 -22.39
N PRO A 56 -3.49 14.78 -23.00
CA PRO A 56 -3.44 15.17 -24.41
C PRO A 56 -3.92 14.05 -25.37
N THR A 57 -3.80 12.78 -25.00
CA THR A 57 -4.39 11.63 -25.75
C THR A 57 -5.91 11.55 -25.58
N LEU A 58 -6.46 11.77 -24.38
CA LEU A 58 -7.91 11.74 -24.15
C LEU A 58 -8.65 12.92 -24.79
N TYR A 59 -8.03 14.11 -24.84
CA TYR A 59 -8.61 15.27 -25.53
C TYR A 59 -8.63 15.08 -27.05
N LYS A 60 -7.69 14.34 -27.64
CA LYS A 60 -7.73 13.98 -29.07
C LYS A 60 -8.90 13.05 -29.42
N ASP A 61 -9.29 12.15 -28.52
CA ASP A 61 -10.42 11.24 -28.69
C ASP A 61 -11.79 11.94 -28.61
N THR A 62 -11.89 13.07 -27.91
CA THR A 62 -13.18 13.74 -27.68
C THR A 62 -13.64 14.57 -28.89
N GLU A 63 -12.72 15.02 -29.76
CA GLU A 63 -13.07 15.76 -30.99
C GLU A 63 -13.25 14.87 -32.23
N GLY A 64 -12.98 13.56 -32.13
CA GLY A 64 -13.06 12.63 -33.25
C GLY A 64 -13.98 11.46 -32.96
N PHE A 65 -15.27 11.57 -33.29
CA PHE A 65 -16.16 10.41 -33.36
C PHE A 65 -15.66 9.47 -34.48
N ARG A 66 -14.83 8.47 -34.15
CA ARG A 66 -14.46 7.38 -35.06
C ARG A 66 -14.62 6.04 -34.37
N MET A 67 -15.61 5.29 -34.87
CA MET A 67 -15.70 3.86 -34.70
C MET A 67 -14.50 3.19 -35.41
N GLU A 68 -13.94 2.17 -34.75
CA GLU A 68 -13.14 1.08 -35.33
C GLU A 68 -11.62 1.25 -35.44
N ASN A 69 -10.91 1.00 -34.33
CA ASN A 69 -9.77 0.04 -34.22
C ASN A 69 -9.25 -0.07 -32.78
N SER A 70 -9.94 -0.86 -31.94
CA SER A 70 -9.63 -1.05 -30.51
C SER A 70 -8.20 -1.51 -30.20
N ILE A 71 -7.52 -2.17 -31.14
CA ILE A 71 -6.15 -2.68 -30.95
C ILE A 71 -5.10 -1.57 -31.08
N GLN A 72 -5.33 -0.57 -31.94
CA GLN A 72 -4.37 0.52 -32.16
C GLN A 72 -4.34 1.45 -30.95
N ASP A 73 -5.51 1.77 -30.39
CA ASP A 73 -5.67 2.62 -29.22
C ASP A 73 -5.10 1.96 -27.95
N ASP A 74 -5.24 0.63 -27.82
CA ASP A 74 -4.66 -0.12 -26.70
C ASP A 74 -3.13 -0.15 -26.77
N ILE A 75 -2.53 -0.28 -27.97
CA ILE A 75 -1.08 -0.22 -28.16
C ILE A 75 -0.54 1.18 -27.87
N GLU A 76 -1.25 2.22 -28.28
CA GLU A 76 -0.85 3.61 -28.04
C GLU A 76 -0.93 3.98 -26.55
N LYS A 77 -1.94 3.46 -25.83
CA LYS A 77 -2.05 3.56 -24.37
C LYS A 77 -0.94 2.80 -23.63
N VAL A 78 -0.60 1.58 -24.06
CA VAL A 78 0.50 0.80 -23.45
C VAL A 78 1.83 1.51 -23.63
N ASN A 79 2.11 2.03 -24.84
CA ASN A 79 3.32 2.80 -25.11
C ASN A 79 3.36 4.12 -24.32
N ALA A 80 2.23 4.81 -24.15
CA ALA A 80 2.15 5.99 -23.30
C ALA A 80 2.39 5.64 -21.82
N MET A 81 1.89 4.50 -21.35
CA MET A 81 2.12 4.02 -19.98
C MET A 81 3.58 3.65 -19.73
N GLU A 82 4.24 3.05 -20.72
CA GLU A 82 5.65 2.68 -20.67
C GLU A 82 6.56 3.92 -20.73
N ASN A 83 6.25 4.89 -21.58
CA ASN A 83 6.96 6.17 -21.63
C ASN A 83 6.77 6.99 -20.34
N ALA A 84 5.57 7.02 -19.77
CA ALA A 84 5.31 7.67 -18.48
C ALA A 84 6.12 7.03 -17.35
N LYS A 85 6.30 5.70 -17.40
CA LYS A 85 7.13 4.97 -16.44
C LYS A 85 8.60 5.39 -16.56
N ILE A 86 9.17 5.33 -17.76
CA ILE A 86 10.56 5.70 -18.05
C ILE A 86 10.83 7.17 -17.70
N LYS A 87 9.89 8.06 -18.00
CA LYS A 87 10.05 9.49 -17.71
C LYS A 87 9.91 9.80 -16.23
N SER A 88 9.09 9.05 -15.49
CA SER A 88 9.04 9.15 -14.03
C SER A 88 10.35 8.75 -13.36
N GLU A 89 11.06 7.79 -13.95
CA GLU A 89 12.40 7.40 -13.50
C GLU A 89 13.42 8.52 -13.77
N ASN A 90 13.38 9.16 -14.94
CA ASN A 90 14.29 10.25 -15.31
C ASN A 90 14.03 11.57 -14.54
N VAL A 91 12.76 11.94 -14.31
CA VAL A 91 12.39 13.16 -13.56
C VAL A 91 12.72 13.03 -12.06
N ALA A 92 12.74 11.81 -11.53
CA ALA A 92 13.19 11.54 -10.17
C ALA A 92 14.72 11.76 -10.02
N GLU A 93 15.51 11.39 -11.02
CA GLU A 93 16.96 11.66 -11.06
C GLU A 93 17.28 13.17 -11.09
N GLU A 94 16.49 13.98 -11.81
CA GLU A 94 16.66 15.44 -11.86
C GLU A 94 16.30 16.17 -10.55
N ASN A 95 15.49 15.55 -9.67
CA ASN A 95 15.04 16.15 -8.40
C ASN A 95 15.83 15.66 -7.17
N GLU A 96 17.02 15.08 -7.35
CA GLU A 96 17.85 14.49 -6.26
C GLU A 96 17.11 13.44 -5.41
N LEU A 97 16.07 12.80 -5.96
CA LEU A 97 15.35 11.72 -5.31
C LEU A 97 15.99 10.40 -5.74
N SER A 98 16.60 9.69 -4.79
CA SER A 98 17.24 8.39 -5.04
C SER A 98 16.24 7.41 -5.69
N PRO A 99 16.62 6.68 -6.77
CA PRO A 99 15.76 5.72 -7.49
C PRO A 99 15.04 4.67 -6.62
N ASP A 100 15.56 4.43 -5.41
CA ASP A 100 14.95 3.61 -4.36
C ASP A 100 13.59 4.13 -3.83
N GLN A 101 13.16 5.33 -4.25
CA GLN A 101 11.85 5.90 -3.89
C GLN A 101 10.72 5.55 -4.90
N ILE A 102 11.00 4.78 -5.95
CA ILE A 102 10.04 4.44 -7.01
C ILE A 102 9.33 3.10 -6.76
N GLU A 103 9.92 2.21 -5.96
CA GLU A 103 9.24 1.04 -5.40
C GLU A 103 9.75 0.86 -3.96
N PRO A 104 8.87 0.69 -2.96
CA PRO A 104 9.34 0.51 -1.60
C PRO A 104 10.22 -0.74 -1.52
N THR A 105 11.47 -0.56 -1.07
CA THR A 105 12.34 -1.69 -0.76
C THR A 105 11.63 -2.62 0.23
N GLY A 106 11.91 -3.92 0.20
CA GLY A 106 11.23 -4.89 1.08
C GLY A 106 11.28 -4.52 2.58
N LEU A 107 12.35 -3.87 3.05
CA LEU A 107 12.45 -3.34 4.42
C LEU A 107 11.53 -2.13 4.66
N GLN A 108 11.41 -1.23 3.69
CA GLN A 108 10.50 -0.09 3.77
C GLN A 108 9.05 -0.58 3.81
N GLN A 109 8.71 -1.57 2.97
CA GLN A 109 7.40 -2.19 2.98
C GLN A 109 7.11 -2.84 4.34
N LEU A 110 8.05 -3.63 4.89
CA LEU A 110 7.91 -4.22 6.22
C LEU A 110 7.72 -3.15 7.31
N PHE A 111 8.48 -2.05 7.25
CA PHE A 111 8.35 -0.95 8.20
C PHE A 111 6.98 -0.27 8.10
N ASN A 112 6.50 -0.02 6.88
CA ASN A 112 5.17 0.53 6.63
C ASN A 112 4.06 -0.39 7.15
N ARG A 113 4.21 -1.71 7.01
CA ARG A 113 3.27 -2.70 7.58
C ARG A 113 3.34 -2.77 9.10
N LEU A 114 4.53 -2.67 9.68
CA LEU A 114 4.71 -2.61 11.13
C LEU A 114 4.04 -1.36 11.69
N TYR A 115 4.28 -0.20 11.07
CA TYR A 115 3.65 1.06 11.44
C TYR A 115 2.12 0.95 11.44
N PHE A 116 1.54 0.46 10.35
CA PHE A 116 0.10 0.24 10.24
C PHE A 116 -0.43 -0.74 11.31
N SER A 117 0.30 -1.83 11.56
CA SER A 117 -0.06 -2.82 12.57
C SER A 117 0.01 -2.25 13.99
N VAL A 118 1.00 -1.41 14.30
CA VAL A 118 1.12 -0.71 15.58
C VAL A 118 -0.08 0.23 15.76
N SER A 119 -0.36 1.11 14.79
CA SER A 119 -1.44 2.09 14.90
C SER A 119 -2.82 1.45 15.02
N THR A 120 -3.03 0.32 14.36
CA THR A 120 -4.28 -0.46 14.40
C THR A 120 -4.38 -1.26 15.71
N GLY A 121 -3.30 -1.96 16.08
CA GLY A 121 -3.22 -2.77 17.31
C GLY A 121 -3.17 -1.97 18.60
N SER A 122 -2.89 -0.67 18.53
CA SER A 122 -3.04 0.26 19.65
C SER A 122 -4.38 1.01 19.62
N LEU A 123 -5.23 0.75 18.63
CA LEU A 123 -6.51 1.44 18.41
C LEU A 123 -6.38 2.97 18.27
N LEU A 124 -5.24 3.46 17.76
CA LEU A 124 -5.01 4.90 17.55
C LEU A 124 -5.53 5.36 16.18
N GLY A 125 -5.18 4.63 15.13
CA GLY A 125 -5.65 4.88 13.76
C GLY A 125 -5.38 6.31 13.26
N TYR A 126 -4.12 6.68 13.02
CA TYR A 126 -3.71 8.02 12.56
C TYR A 126 -4.34 8.44 11.21
N GLY A 127 -4.74 7.48 10.37
CA GLY A 127 -5.45 7.73 9.11
C GLY A 127 -4.56 8.18 7.95
N ASP A 128 -3.25 8.21 8.14
CA ASP A 128 -2.25 8.43 7.11
C ASP A 128 -2.02 7.19 6.24
N VAL A 129 -2.07 6.00 6.82
CA VAL A 129 -2.13 4.71 6.12
C VAL A 129 -3.49 4.06 6.35
N ILE A 130 -4.19 3.73 5.27
CA ILE A 130 -5.55 3.14 5.35
C ILE A 130 -5.67 1.87 4.48
N PRO A 131 -6.42 0.85 4.94
CA PRO A 131 -6.70 -0.34 4.15
C PRO A 131 -7.74 -0.01 3.07
N VAL A 132 -7.43 -0.32 1.82
CA VAL A 132 -8.31 -0.02 0.66
C VAL A 132 -9.12 -1.23 0.28
N SER A 133 -8.48 -2.40 0.23
CA SER A 133 -9.11 -3.65 -0.17
C SER A 133 -10.00 -4.26 0.91
N ASN A 134 -10.96 -5.08 0.51
CA ASN A 134 -11.83 -5.77 1.46
C ASN A 134 -11.06 -6.75 2.36
N ILE A 135 -9.99 -7.36 1.83
CA ILE A 135 -9.15 -8.29 2.58
C ILE A 135 -8.36 -7.54 3.68
N SER A 136 -7.69 -6.44 3.33
CA SER A 136 -6.96 -5.63 4.32
C SER A 136 -7.89 -5.03 5.38
N LYS A 137 -9.09 -4.57 4.97
CA LYS A 137 -10.15 -4.13 5.89
C LYS A 137 -10.55 -5.25 6.86
N LEU A 138 -10.83 -6.45 6.35
CA LEU A 138 -11.21 -7.59 7.20
C LEU A 138 -10.12 -7.93 8.22
N ILE A 139 -8.85 -8.01 7.78
CA ILE A 139 -7.72 -8.29 8.68
C ILE A 139 -7.60 -7.20 9.75
N SER A 140 -7.73 -5.93 9.39
CA SER A 140 -7.68 -4.80 10.34
C SER A 140 -8.81 -4.82 11.39
N ILE A 141 -10.01 -5.24 10.98
CA ILE A 141 -11.15 -5.44 11.88
C ILE A 141 -10.84 -6.56 12.86
N VAL A 142 -10.29 -7.69 12.39
CA VAL A 142 -9.92 -8.82 13.25
C VAL A 142 -8.85 -8.43 14.25
N GLN A 143 -7.79 -7.75 13.83
CA GLN A 143 -6.72 -7.27 14.73
C GLN A 143 -7.27 -6.35 15.83
N SER A 144 -8.10 -5.37 15.43
CA SER A 144 -8.72 -4.42 16.36
C SER A 144 -9.65 -5.13 17.34
N GLY A 145 -10.47 -6.07 16.86
CA GLY A 145 -11.36 -6.89 17.69
C GLY A 145 -10.60 -7.72 18.72
N LEU A 146 -9.51 -8.39 18.31
CA LEU A 146 -8.65 -9.14 19.23
C LEU A 146 -8.00 -8.24 20.27
N THR A 147 -7.55 -7.06 19.87
CA THR A 147 -6.98 -6.07 20.79
C THR A 147 -7.99 -5.66 21.86
N ILE A 148 -9.22 -5.34 21.44
CA ILE A 148 -10.31 -5.00 22.37
C ILE A 148 -10.56 -6.15 23.35
N MET A 149 -10.61 -7.40 22.86
CA MET A 149 -10.78 -8.58 23.73
C MET A 149 -9.67 -8.69 24.79
N VAL A 150 -8.41 -8.48 24.41
CA VAL A 150 -7.27 -8.57 25.34
C VAL A 150 -7.24 -7.42 26.35
N ILE A 151 -7.70 -6.22 25.97
CA ILE A 151 -7.79 -5.09 26.90
C ILE A 151 -8.87 -5.35 27.95
N VAL A 152 -10.06 -5.78 27.51
CA VAL A 152 -11.24 -5.98 28.35
C VAL A 152 -11.08 -7.16 29.31
N MET A 153 -10.53 -8.28 28.83
CA MET A 153 -10.35 -9.52 29.60
C MET A 153 -9.10 -9.45 30.47
#